data_AF-A0A267T2G1-F1
#
_entry.id   AF-A0A267T2G1-F1
#
_cell.length_a   1.000
_cell.length_b   1.000
_cell.length_c   1.000
_cell.angle_alpha   90.00
_cell.angle_beta   90.00
_cell.angle_gamma   90.00
#
_symmetry.space_group_name_H-M   'P 1'
#
loop_
_entity.id
_entity.type
_entity.pdbx_description
1 polymer ?
#
loop_
_entity_poly.entity_id
_entity_poly.type
_entity_poly.pdbx_seq_one_letter_code
_entity_poly.pdbx_strand_id
1 'polypeptide(L)'
;MKKTLFIIATIVLAVITYFIGKSKGWWNLFSPDDSSSTVEKKSSNTKLTNKIRNIDSSVNDYGVDLATIVDNWDGKTVYEKKDGKSAQEYHPNAIGYLKDGTMVYKYKIYGEWVYDTEPFTASYTYNYNEYGVDTNTVLAVYAGNDIYAYKLDTNKTDEYGYLYDGRPVYKQEEYYQW
;
A
#
# COMPACT_ATOMS: atom_id res chain seq x y z
N MET A 1 -29.45 -32.42 -39.07
CA MET A 1 -29.00 -31.29 -38.21
C MET A 1 -29.72 -31.20 -36.86
N LYS A 2 -30.97 -31.66 -36.69
CA LYS A 2 -31.69 -31.58 -35.39
C LYS A 2 -31.11 -32.47 -34.27
N LYS A 3 -30.54 -33.64 -34.61
CA LYS A 3 -30.00 -34.61 -33.63
C LYS A 3 -28.70 -34.14 -32.96
N THR A 4 -27.80 -33.49 -33.71
CA THR A 4 -26.54 -32.93 -33.18
C THR A 4 -26.79 -31.76 -32.24
N LEU A 5 -27.79 -30.94 -32.53
CA LEU A 5 -28.21 -29.81 -31.68
C LEU A 5 -28.76 -30.30 -30.31
N PHE A 6 -29.47 -31.42 -30.31
CA PHE A 6 -30.00 -32.03 -29.07
C PHE A 6 -28.89 -32.57 -28.17
N ILE A 7 -27.84 -33.16 -28.76
CA ILE A 7 -26.69 -33.68 -28.01
C ILE A 7 -25.93 -32.55 -27.34
N ILE A 8 -25.66 -31.46 -28.07
CA ILE A 8 -24.97 -30.28 -27.53
C ILE A 8 -25.78 -29.64 -26.40
N ALA A 9 -27.09 -29.49 -26.57
CA ALA A 9 -27.97 -28.96 -25.53
C ALA A 9 -27.94 -29.79 -24.24
N THR A 10 -27.86 -31.12 -24.37
CA THR A 10 -27.82 -32.04 -23.22
C THR A 10 -26.50 -31.92 -22.45
N ILE A 11 -25.37 -31.76 -23.16
CA ILE A 11 -24.05 -31.58 -22.54
C ILE A 11 -23.98 -30.25 -21.80
N VAL A 12 -24.46 -29.15 -22.42
CA VAL A 12 -24.48 -27.83 -21.78
C VAL A 12 -25.33 -27.84 -20.51
N LEU A 13 -26.49 -28.51 -20.53
CA LEU A 13 -27.36 -28.63 -19.36
C LEU A 13 -26.69 -29.40 -18.21
N ALA A 14 -25.93 -30.46 -18.51
CA ALA A 14 -25.18 -31.22 -17.51
C ALA A 14 -24.03 -30.41 -16.88
N VAL A 15 -23.36 -29.56 -17.68
CA VAL A 15 -22.31 -28.66 -17.16
C VAL A 15 -22.91 -27.60 -16.23
N ILE A 16 -24.04 -26.98 -16.61
CA ILE A 16 -24.70 -25.97 -15.80
C ILE A 16 -25.17 -26.55 -14.46
N THR A 17 -25.79 -27.73 -14.45
CA THR A 17 -26.22 -28.37 -13.20
C THR A 17 -25.05 -28.78 -12.31
N TYR A 18 -23.91 -29.19 -12.88
CA TYR A 18 -22.68 -29.44 -12.13
C TYR A 18 -22.16 -28.17 -11.43
N PHE A 19 -22.20 -27.02 -12.09
CA PHE A 19 -21.80 -25.74 -11.48
C PHE A 19 -22.79 -25.27 -10.40
N ILE A 20 -24.10 -25.42 -10.63
CA ILE A 20 -25.15 -25.08 -9.65
C ILE A 20 -25.05 -25.93 -8.37
N GLY A 21 -24.68 -27.21 -8.50
CA GLY A 21 -24.49 -28.10 -7.35
C GLY A 21 -23.26 -27.76 -6.49
N LYS A 22 -22.24 -27.12 -7.07
CA LYS A 22 -21.04 -26.67 -6.35
C LYS A 22 -21.24 -25.32 -5.64
N SER A 23 -22.11 -24.44 -6.16
CA SER A 23 -22.43 -23.16 -5.52
C SER A 23 -23.49 -23.35 -4.42
N LYS A 24 -23.08 -23.82 -3.24
CA LYS A 24 -23.94 -24.01 -2.04
C LYS A 24 -24.59 -22.73 -1.47
N GLY A 25 -24.66 -21.62 -2.23
CA GLY A 25 -25.13 -20.32 -1.74
C GLY A 25 -26.30 -19.68 -2.49
N TRP A 26 -26.74 -20.22 -3.64
CA TRP A 26 -27.69 -19.48 -4.50
C TRP A 26 -29.18 -19.68 -4.17
N TRP A 27 -29.54 -20.71 -3.40
CA TRP A 27 -30.95 -20.99 -3.08
C TRP A 27 -31.55 -20.11 -1.98
N ASN A 28 -30.75 -19.28 -1.29
CA ASN A 28 -31.26 -18.40 -0.21
C ASN A 28 -31.84 -17.06 -0.70
N LEU A 29 -32.06 -16.88 -2.00
CA LEU A 29 -32.53 -15.61 -2.57
C LEU A 29 -34.04 -15.55 -2.82
N PHE A 30 -34.78 -16.65 -2.61
CA PHE A 30 -36.22 -16.69 -2.83
C PHE A 30 -36.93 -17.48 -1.74
N SER A 31 -37.11 -16.85 -0.58
CA SER A 31 -38.17 -17.23 0.35
C SER A 31 -39.14 -16.06 0.45
N PRO A 32 -40.43 -16.25 0.12
CA PRO A 32 -41.45 -15.25 0.34
C PRO A 32 -41.91 -15.34 1.80
N ASP A 33 -41.78 -14.25 2.56
CA ASP A 33 -42.41 -14.17 3.87
C ASP A 33 -43.83 -13.63 3.73
N ASP A 34 -44.77 -14.50 4.11
CA ASP A 34 -46.20 -14.24 4.22
C ASP A 34 -46.53 -13.27 5.36
N SER A 35 -47.65 -12.59 5.16
CA SER A 35 -48.33 -11.56 5.95
C SER A 35 -48.54 -11.83 7.45
N SER A 36 -48.59 -10.76 8.28
CA SER A 36 -49.67 -10.49 9.26
C SER A 36 -49.44 -9.22 10.12
N SER A 37 -50.20 -8.18 9.80
CA SER A 37 -50.99 -7.26 10.65
C SER A 37 -50.49 -6.70 12.02
N THR A 38 -50.41 -5.35 12.04
CA THR A 38 -50.98 -4.35 13.00
C THR A 38 -50.27 -3.85 14.28
N VAL A 39 -50.15 -2.50 14.27
CA VAL A 39 -50.20 -1.45 15.33
C VAL A 39 -48.91 -1.01 16.05
N GLU A 40 -48.74 0.31 15.93
CA GLU A 40 -47.73 1.26 16.38
C GLU A 40 -47.42 1.30 17.89
N LYS A 41 -46.14 1.57 18.24
CA LYS A 41 -45.79 2.68 19.14
C LYS A 41 -44.30 3.06 19.04
N LYS A 42 -44.07 4.38 19.01
CA LYS A 42 -42.79 5.09 18.83
C LYS A 42 -41.75 4.81 19.92
N SER A 43 -40.49 4.92 19.45
CA SER A 43 -39.28 5.36 20.17
C SER A 43 -38.56 4.33 21.05
N SER A 44 -37.51 3.75 20.47
CA SER A 44 -36.14 3.83 21.02
C SER A 44 -35.14 3.46 19.92
N ASN A 45 -34.33 4.43 19.53
CA ASN A 45 -33.18 4.21 18.64
C ASN A 45 -32.19 3.27 19.33
N THR A 46 -32.14 2.00 18.94
CA THR A 46 -30.91 1.19 18.98
C THR A 46 -30.85 0.36 17.70
N LYS A 47 -30.38 1.02 16.64
CA LYS A 47 -29.99 0.39 15.37
C LYS A 47 -28.76 -0.48 15.64
N LEU A 48 -28.98 -1.73 16.02
CA LEU A 48 -27.92 -2.73 16.17
C LEU A 48 -28.25 -3.96 15.33
N THR A 49 -27.88 -3.89 14.05
CA THR A 49 -27.33 -5.04 13.31
C THR A 49 -26.20 -4.53 12.43
N ASN A 50 -25.15 -3.99 13.07
CA ASN A 50 -23.82 -3.95 12.49
C ASN A 50 -23.28 -5.39 12.43
N LYS A 51 -23.63 -6.12 11.39
CA LYS A 51 -23.01 -7.40 10.99
C LYS A 51 -23.25 -7.45 9.48
N ILE A 52 -22.33 -7.05 8.62
CA ILE A 52 -20.92 -7.43 8.50
C ILE A 52 -20.17 -6.21 7.93
N ARG A 53 -19.37 -5.51 8.76
CA ARG A 53 -18.21 -4.80 8.22
C ARG A 53 -17.16 -5.86 8.01
N ASN A 54 -16.71 -6.04 6.78
CA ASN A 54 -15.51 -6.81 6.52
C ASN A 54 -14.38 -6.19 7.36
N ILE A 55 -13.70 -7.10 8.02
CA ILE A 55 -12.59 -6.94 8.92
C ILE A 55 -11.38 -6.47 8.09
N ASP A 56 -11.13 -5.16 8.01
CA ASP A 56 -9.82 -4.57 7.70
C ASP A 56 -8.88 -4.77 8.92
N SER A 57 -8.79 -5.99 9.49
CA SER A 57 -8.09 -6.19 10.78
C SER A 57 -6.57 -6.27 10.67
N SER A 58 -5.99 -5.97 9.51
CA SER A 58 -4.54 -5.80 9.43
C SER A 58 -4.12 -4.37 9.80
N VAL A 59 -5.04 -3.40 9.79
CA VAL A 59 -4.69 -2.01 10.11
C VAL A 59 -4.79 -1.75 11.61
N ASN A 60 -3.73 -1.21 12.20
CA ASN A 60 -3.69 -0.87 13.63
C ASN A 60 -4.22 0.55 13.93
N ASP A 61 -4.20 0.93 15.21
CA ASP A 61 -4.65 2.26 15.68
C ASP A 61 -3.83 3.43 15.13
N TYR A 62 -2.64 3.17 14.57
CA TYR A 62 -1.76 4.15 13.93
C TYR A 62 -1.98 4.23 12.40
N GLY A 63 -2.92 3.46 11.85
CA GLY A 63 -3.19 3.40 10.42
C GLY A 63 -2.14 2.63 9.62
N VAL A 64 -1.32 1.80 10.26
CA VAL A 64 -0.30 0.94 9.62
C VAL A 64 -0.92 -0.39 9.22
N ASP A 65 -0.71 -0.84 7.98
CA ASP A 65 -1.21 -2.11 7.46
C ASP A 65 -0.23 -3.26 7.76
N LEU A 66 -0.54 -4.03 8.80
CA LEU A 66 0.30 -5.14 9.27
C LEU A 66 0.31 -6.36 8.33
N ALA A 67 -0.46 -6.35 7.24
CA ALA A 67 -0.43 -7.39 6.22
C ALA A 67 0.63 -7.13 5.14
N THR A 68 1.04 -5.88 4.97
CA THR A 68 1.90 -5.46 3.84
C THR A 68 3.28 -5.08 4.37
N ILE A 69 4.25 -5.96 4.12
CA ILE A 69 5.64 -5.81 4.58
C ILE A 69 6.45 -5.16 3.47
N VAL A 70 7.13 -4.06 3.81
CA VAL A 70 8.05 -3.36 2.92
C VAL A 70 9.49 -3.86 3.09
N ASP A 71 9.94 -4.00 4.34
CA ASP A 71 11.33 -4.35 4.65
C ASP A 71 11.47 -4.93 6.07
N ASN A 72 12.67 -5.39 6.42
CA ASN A 72 13.05 -5.79 7.77
C ASN A 72 14.31 -5.03 8.22
N TRP A 73 14.25 -4.44 9.41
CA TRP A 73 15.34 -3.68 10.02
C TRP A 73 15.58 -4.18 11.45
N ASP A 74 16.75 -4.80 11.70
CA ASP A 74 17.20 -5.22 13.03
C ASP A 74 16.14 -6.01 13.82
N GLY A 75 15.52 -7.00 13.16
CA GLY A 75 14.45 -7.82 13.74
C GLY A 75 13.09 -7.13 13.86
N LYS A 76 12.96 -5.87 13.45
CA LYS A 76 11.70 -5.14 13.31
C LYS A 76 11.20 -5.24 11.87
N THR A 77 9.90 -5.41 11.72
CA THR A 77 9.25 -5.38 10.41
C THR A 77 8.80 -3.96 10.08
N VAL A 78 9.06 -3.53 8.86
CA VAL A 78 8.63 -2.26 8.29
C VAL A 78 7.43 -2.52 7.39
N TYR A 79 6.35 -1.78 7.61
CA TYR A 79 5.06 -1.98 6.98
C TYR A 79 4.64 -0.78 6.12
N GLU A 80 3.67 -0.99 5.24
CA GLU A 80 2.98 0.10 4.57
C GLU A 80 1.91 0.75 5.46
N LYS A 81 1.43 1.91 5.04
CA LYS A 81 0.25 2.54 5.64
C LYS A 81 -1.01 1.99 4.99
N LYS A 82 -2.14 2.15 5.68
CA LYS A 82 -3.46 1.84 5.14
C LYS A 82 -3.65 2.49 3.75
N ASP A 83 -4.35 1.76 2.88
CA ASP A 83 -4.70 2.14 1.50
C ASP A 83 -3.49 2.25 0.55
N GLY A 84 -2.35 1.62 0.88
CA GLY A 84 -1.15 1.61 0.04
C GLY A 84 -0.44 2.97 -0.02
N LYS A 85 -0.71 3.86 0.93
CA LYS A 85 -0.03 5.15 0.99
C LYS A 85 1.43 4.96 1.36
N SER A 86 2.31 5.34 0.45
CA SER A 86 3.74 5.23 0.66
C SER A 86 4.19 6.24 1.72
N ALA A 87 5.14 5.83 2.56
CA ALA A 87 5.79 6.77 3.49
C ALA A 87 6.47 7.93 2.74
N GLN A 88 6.82 7.73 1.47
CA GLN A 88 7.33 8.77 0.57
C GLN A 88 6.39 9.94 0.33
N GLU A 89 5.08 9.77 0.50
CA GLU A 89 4.12 10.89 0.41
C GLU A 89 4.35 11.94 1.50
N TYR A 90 4.93 11.52 2.62
CA TYR A 90 5.21 12.40 3.76
C TYR A 90 6.68 12.83 3.81
N HIS A 91 7.58 11.95 3.40
CA HIS A 91 9.00 12.28 3.28
C HIS A 91 9.68 11.39 2.23
N PRO A 92 10.35 11.95 1.20
CA PRO A 92 10.84 11.19 0.05
C PRO A 92 11.75 10.01 0.43
N ASN A 93 12.53 10.13 1.51
CA ASN A 93 13.47 9.08 1.92
C ASN A 93 12.88 8.05 2.89
N ALA A 94 11.60 8.19 3.24
CA ALA A 94 10.94 7.20 4.07
C ALA A 94 10.59 5.95 3.26
N ILE A 95 10.71 4.79 3.88
CA ILE A 95 10.40 3.51 3.25
C ILE A 95 9.11 2.89 3.80
N GLY A 96 8.72 3.20 5.03
CA GLY A 96 7.52 2.64 5.64
C GLY A 96 7.39 3.02 7.11
N TYR A 97 6.65 2.19 7.85
CA TYR A 97 6.31 2.45 9.25
C TYR A 97 6.56 1.22 10.13
N LEU A 98 6.97 1.44 11.37
CA LEU A 98 6.93 0.43 12.43
C LEU A 98 5.49 0.24 12.92
N LYS A 99 5.27 -0.82 13.70
CA LYS A 99 3.95 -1.15 14.28
C LYS A 99 3.37 -0.05 15.19
N ASP A 100 4.18 0.84 15.74
CA ASP A 100 3.73 1.97 16.56
C ASP A 100 3.47 3.25 15.73
N GLY A 101 3.55 3.18 14.40
CA GLY A 101 3.38 4.32 13.51
C GLY A 101 4.65 5.14 13.29
N THR A 102 5.79 4.78 13.90
CA THR A 102 7.06 5.46 13.66
C THR A 102 7.51 5.28 12.22
N MET A 103 7.83 6.37 11.54
CA MET A 103 8.34 6.35 10.17
C MET A 103 9.78 5.83 10.14
N VAL A 104 10.10 5.01 9.14
CA VAL A 104 11.44 4.44 8.95
C VAL A 104 12.03 4.98 7.66
N TYR A 105 13.29 5.39 7.75
CA TYR A 105 14.10 5.89 6.64
C TYR A 105 15.16 4.85 6.29
N LYS A 106 15.56 4.81 5.02
CA LYS A 106 16.63 3.95 4.53
C LYS A 106 17.48 4.70 3.53
N TYR A 107 18.79 4.65 3.71
CA TYR A 107 19.76 5.35 2.88
C TYR A 107 21.08 4.58 2.86
N LYS A 108 21.90 4.80 1.84
CA LYS A 108 23.21 4.16 1.71
C LYS A 108 24.29 5.18 2.05
N ILE A 109 25.02 4.96 3.14
CA ILE A 109 26.15 5.80 3.56
C ILE A 109 27.45 5.05 3.29
N TYR A 110 28.35 5.64 2.51
CA TYR A 110 29.64 5.03 2.13
C TYR A 110 29.51 3.60 1.57
N GLY A 111 28.41 3.33 0.86
CA GLY A 111 28.16 2.02 0.27
C GLY A 111 27.35 1.04 1.14
N GLU A 112 27.07 1.37 2.39
CA GLU A 112 26.36 0.51 3.33
C GLU A 112 24.93 1.01 3.59
N TRP A 113 23.95 0.10 3.60
CA TRP A 113 22.56 0.45 3.92
C TRP A 113 22.38 0.71 5.41
N VAL A 114 21.90 1.90 5.73
CA VAL A 114 21.58 2.35 7.08
C VAL A 114 20.08 2.64 7.15
N TYR A 115 19.50 2.32 8.31
CA TYR A 115 18.11 2.58 8.64
C TYR A 115 18.04 3.48 9.86
N ASP A 116 17.03 4.34 9.91
CA ASP A 116 16.82 5.26 11.03
C ASP A 116 15.34 5.60 11.18
N THR A 117 14.97 6.15 12.34
CA THR A 117 13.65 6.71 12.62
C THR A 117 13.62 8.23 12.50
N GLU A 118 14.78 8.86 12.32
CA GLU A 118 14.90 10.28 12.01
C GLU A 118 15.32 10.46 10.54
N PRO A 119 14.79 11.48 9.84
CA PRO A 119 15.22 11.76 8.49
C PRO A 119 16.70 12.13 8.50
N PHE A 120 17.45 11.58 7.54
CA PHE A 120 18.85 11.92 7.37
C PHE A 120 19.01 13.44 7.25
N THR A 121 19.69 14.03 8.23
CA THR A 121 20.05 15.44 8.20
C THR A 121 21.53 15.52 7.85
N ALA A 122 21.84 16.10 6.69
CA ALA A 122 23.21 16.37 6.30
C ALA A 122 23.85 17.34 7.31
N SER A 123 24.57 16.80 8.29
CA SER A 123 25.41 17.57 9.19
C SER A 123 26.62 18.09 8.41
N TYR A 124 27.12 19.26 8.79
CA TYR A 124 28.16 20.11 8.14
C TYR A 124 29.54 19.44 7.88
N THR A 125 29.64 18.13 7.94
CA THR A 125 30.88 17.35 7.81
C THR A 125 30.79 16.34 6.67
N TYR A 126 30.41 16.76 5.46
CA TYR A 126 30.43 15.89 4.28
C TYR A 126 30.99 16.57 3.03
N ASN A 127 31.74 15.78 2.26
CA ASN A 127 32.40 16.14 1.01
C ASN A 127 31.37 16.27 -0.11
N TYR A 128 30.77 17.45 -0.25
CA TYR A 128 29.96 17.77 -1.41
C TYR A 128 30.84 17.88 -2.65
N ASN A 129 30.34 17.40 -3.79
CA ASN A 129 30.99 17.70 -5.06
C ASN A 129 30.79 19.18 -5.46
N GLU A 130 31.34 19.58 -6.61
CA GLU A 130 31.23 20.96 -7.11
C GLU A 130 29.78 21.42 -7.35
N TYR A 131 28.84 20.48 -7.48
CA TYR A 131 27.41 20.73 -7.67
C TYR A 131 26.62 20.80 -6.36
N GLY A 132 27.24 20.55 -5.19
CA GLY A 132 26.54 20.53 -3.90
C GLY A 132 25.86 19.19 -3.58
N VAL A 133 26.18 18.13 -4.32
CA VAL A 133 25.64 16.78 -4.11
C VAL A 133 26.49 16.03 -3.07
N ASP A 134 25.83 15.39 -2.10
CA ASP A 134 26.50 14.48 -1.16
C ASP A 134 26.67 13.10 -1.80
N THR A 135 27.82 12.91 -2.43
CA THR A 135 28.15 11.66 -3.15
C THR A 135 28.36 10.45 -2.25
N ASN A 136 28.34 10.61 -0.93
CA ASN A 136 28.45 9.50 0.02
C ASN A 136 27.10 8.96 0.47
N THR A 137 26.03 9.70 0.20
CA THR A 137 24.67 9.36 0.65
C THR A 137 23.77 9.12 -0.56
N VAL A 138 23.51 7.84 -0.86
CA VAL A 138 22.57 7.43 -1.91
C VAL A 138 21.20 7.16 -1.29
N LEU A 139 20.19 7.87 -1.77
CA LEU A 139 18.80 7.78 -1.35
C LEU A 139 18.05 6.65 -2.07
N ALA A 140 18.34 6.49 -3.36
CA ALA A 140 17.77 5.43 -4.19
C ALA A 140 18.70 5.10 -5.37
N VAL A 141 18.48 3.93 -5.98
CA VAL A 141 19.13 3.54 -7.23
C VAL A 141 18.05 3.25 -8.26
N TYR A 142 18.06 3.96 -9.38
CA TYR A 142 17.08 3.77 -10.45
C TYR A 142 17.72 3.77 -11.83
N ALA A 143 17.37 2.77 -12.64
CA ALA A 143 17.93 2.55 -13.98
C ALA A 143 19.47 2.57 -14.03
N GLY A 144 20.13 2.09 -12.96
CA GLY A 144 21.59 2.08 -12.83
C GLY A 144 22.22 3.42 -12.41
N ASN A 145 21.42 4.44 -12.10
CA ASN A 145 21.89 5.72 -11.59
C ASN A 145 21.63 5.82 -10.09
N ASP A 146 22.65 6.25 -9.36
CA ASP A 146 22.53 6.61 -7.95
C ASP A 146 21.87 7.99 -7.83
N ILE A 147 20.87 8.08 -6.96
CA ILE A 147 20.15 9.30 -6.62
C ILE A 147 20.63 9.72 -5.23
N TYR A 148 21.30 10.85 -5.16
CA TYR A 148 22.02 11.33 -4.00
C TYR A 148 21.24 12.37 -3.21
N ALA A 149 21.61 12.53 -1.94
CA ALA A 149 21.20 13.68 -1.14
C ALA A 149 21.90 14.97 -1.63
N TYR A 150 21.27 16.11 -1.37
CA TYR A 150 21.81 17.42 -1.71
C TYR A 150 22.03 18.27 -0.48
N LYS A 151 22.99 19.19 -0.55
CA LYS A 151 23.32 20.07 0.56
C LYS A 151 22.06 20.81 1.05
N LEU A 152 21.76 20.62 2.34
CA LEU A 152 21.08 21.58 3.23
C LEU A 152 20.07 22.52 2.55
N ASP A 153 19.03 21.96 1.95
CA ASP A 153 17.80 22.70 1.68
C ASP A 153 16.57 21.82 1.95
N THR A 154 16.28 21.62 3.23
CA THR A 154 15.10 20.91 3.75
C THR A 154 13.77 21.59 3.40
N ASN A 155 13.80 22.69 2.63
CA ASN A 155 12.60 23.39 2.18
C ASN A 155 12.20 23.04 0.74
N LYS A 156 13.01 22.26 0.02
CA LYS A 156 12.63 21.80 -1.32
C LYS A 156 11.75 20.57 -1.21
N THR A 157 10.46 20.77 -1.42
CA THR A 157 9.42 19.74 -1.22
C THR A 157 9.20 18.84 -2.43
N ASP A 158 9.69 19.25 -3.60
CA ASP A 158 9.26 18.64 -4.86
C ASP A 158 10.31 17.66 -5.41
N GLU A 159 11.58 17.88 -5.06
CA GLU A 159 12.71 17.08 -5.53
C GLU A 159 12.95 15.90 -4.57
N TYR A 160 13.09 14.69 -5.11
CA TYR A 160 13.42 13.49 -4.35
C TYR A 160 14.90 13.46 -3.98
N GLY A 161 15.76 13.81 -4.93
CA GLY A 161 17.21 13.76 -4.80
C GLY A 161 17.88 14.27 -6.06
N TYR A 162 19.18 13.98 -6.24
CA TYR A 162 19.99 14.56 -7.30
C TYR A 162 20.90 13.52 -7.94
N LEU A 163 21.18 13.66 -9.24
CA LEU A 163 22.24 12.89 -9.88
C LEU A 163 23.63 13.44 -9.50
N TYR A 164 24.69 12.69 -9.80
CA TYR A 164 26.07 13.13 -9.53
C TYR A 164 26.39 14.51 -10.14
N ASP A 165 25.83 14.82 -11.31
CA ASP A 165 26.03 16.09 -12.02
C ASP A 165 25.13 17.25 -11.50
N GLY A 166 24.38 17.03 -10.41
CA GLY A 166 23.53 18.04 -9.80
C GLY A 166 22.16 18.22 -10.46
N ARG A 167 21.77 17.38 -11.43
CA ARG A 167 20.40 17.40 -11.97
C ARG A 167 19.39 16.90 -10.92
N PRO A 168 18.29 17.63 -10.69
CA PRO A 168 17.25 17.20 -9.76
C PRO A 168 16.52 15.98 -10.30
N VAL A 169 16.15 15.08 -9.39
CA VAL A 169 15.35 13.89 -9.65
C VAL A 169 14.01 14.06 -8.94
N TYR A 170 12.93 13.87 -9.68
CA TYR A 170 11.56 13.90 -9.17
C TYR A 170 11.00 12.48 -9.12
N LYS A 171 10.27 12.16 -8.06
CA LYS A 171 9.56 10.88 -7.94
C LYS A 171 8.08 11.09 -8.30
N GLN A 172 7.58 10.35 -9.29
CA GLN A 172 6.17 10.28 -9.65
C GLN A 172 5.73 8.83 -9.50
N GLU A 173 4.92 8.55 -8.47
CA GLU A 173 4.51 7.18 -8.11
C GLU A 173 5.72 6.26 -7.93
N GLU A 174 5.87 5.24 -8.78
CA GLU A 174 6.97 4.28 -8.78
C GLU A 174 8.15 4.67 -9.70
N TYR A 175 8.05 5.79 -10.40
CA TYR A 175 9.02 6.21 -11.42
C TYR A 175 9.83 7.43 -10.99
N TYR A 176 11.07 7.50 -11.48
CA TYR A 176 11.95 8.66 -11.31
C TYR A 176 12.17 9.35 -12.65
N GLN A 177 12.13 10.69 -12.65
CA GLN A 177 12.34 11.55 -13.82
C GLN A 177 13.42 12.61 -13.53
N TRP A 178 14.24 12.92 -14.52
CA TRP A 178 15.33 13.90 -14.46
C TRP A 178 15.70 14.41 -15.86
#